data_AF-A0A4R8TUU0-F1
#
_entry.id   AF-A0A4R8TUU0-F1
#
_cell.length_a   1.000
_cell.length_b   1.000
_cell.length_c   1.000
_cell.angle_alpha   90.00
_cell.angle_beta   90.00
_cell.angle_gamma   90.00
#
_symmetry.space_group_name_H-M   'P 1'
#
loop_
_entity.id
_entity.type
_entity.pdbx_description
1 polymer ?
#
loop_
_entity_poly.entity_id
_entity_poly.type
_entity_poly.pdbx_seq_one_letter_code
_entity_poly.pdbx_strand_id
1 'polypeptide(L)'
;MGYHGEQAWIRNVAKVVEKCEDIDQQINVWCLHIPSQINWQNRERSGNELVHYIQNRAESCREWIHRPFVYYVAHQPPDDPWIPRVKPLAQKCLDLSVELLLEANPHHRHHGTWFMARAAMARALLVLAAVKSGRFRLPDRWRQAVDSATWALQRWYGEAPDLRRAASVLEDLVGQIL
;
A
#
# COMPACT_ATOMS: atom_id res chain seq x y z
N MET A 1 -8.65 -18.00 10.31
CA MET A 1 -7.53 -17.13 10.75
C MET A 1 -8.13 -15.79 11.13
N GLY A 2 -8.39 -15.51 12.42
CA GLY A 2 -8.97 -14.22 12.78
C GLY A 2 -9.51 -14.16 14.20
N TYR A 3 -8.63 -13.95 15.19
CA TYR A 3 -9.02 -13.47 16.52
C TYR A 3 -7.96 -12.59 17.23
N HIS A 4 -6.78 -12.34 16.63
CA HIS A 4 -5.68 -11.63 17.33
C HIS A 4 -4.98 -10.53 16.51
N GLY A 5 -5.58 -10.05 15.41
CA GLY A 5 -5.08 -8.90 14.65
C GLY A 5 -3.59 -8.99 14.31
N GLU A 6 -2.86 -7.91 14.59
CA GLU A 6 -1.42 -7.76 14.41
C GLU A 6 -0.57 -8.73 15.26
N GLN A 7 -1.07 -9.17 16.41
CA GLN A 7 -0.39 -10.18 17.22
C GLN A 7 -0.30 -11.53 16.50
N ALA A 8 -1.29 -11.85 15.66
CA ALA A 8 -1.24 -13.05 14.85
C ALA A 8 -0.12 -12.99 13.80
N TRP A 9 0.20 -11.79 13.30
CA TRP A 9 1.27 -11.60 12.31
C TRP A 9 2.65 -11.78 12.95
N ILE A 10 2.86 -11.19 14.14
CA ILE A 10 4.12 -11.31 14.87
C ILE A 10 4.37 -12.75 15.33
N ARG A 11 3.37 -13.41 15.92
CA ARG A 11 3.56 -14.72 16.56
C ARG A 11 3.84 -15.86 15.59
N ASN A 12 3.45 -15.74 14.33
CA ASN A 12 3.64 -16.81 13.35
C ASN A 12 3.97 -16.25 11.96
N VAL A 13 5.05 -15.48 11.88
CA VAL A 13 5.52 -14.88 10.63
C VAL A 13 5.82 -15.91 9.55
N ALA A 14 6.27 -17.12 9.92
CA ALA A 14 6.48 -18.23 9.00
C ALA A 14 5.21 -18.54 8.18
N LYS A 15 4.08 -18.69 8.87
CA LYS A 15 2.79 -18.94 8.24
C LYS A 15 2.27 -17.75 7.44
N VAL A 16 2.59 -16.53 7.86
CA VAL A 16 2.23 -15.32 7.08
C VAL A 16 3.03 -15.28 5.78
N VAL A 17 4.31 -15.66 5.80
CA VAL A 17 5.16 -15.76 4.60
C VAL A 17 4.64 -16.83 3.65
N GLU A 18 4.39 -18.06 4.14
CA GLU A 18 3.77 -19.13 3.36
C GLU A 18 2.46 -18.65 2.72
N LYS A 19 1.61 -17.95 3.49
CA LYS A 19 0.33 -17.48 2.97
C LYS A 19 0.47 -16.35 1.96
N CYS A 20 1.48 -15.50 2.11
CA CYS A 20 1.82 -14.49 1.13
C CYS A 20 2.26 -15.13 -0.19
N GLU A 21 3.11 -16.16 -0.14
CA GLU A 21 3.58 -16.90 -1.31
C GLU A 21 2.42 -17.57 -2.06
N ASP A 22 1.52 -18.25 -1.34
CA ASP A 22 0.28 -18.81 -1.89
C ASP A 22 -0.55 -17.77 -2.65
N ILE A 23 -0.81 -16.62 -2.02
CA ILE A 23 -1.70 -15.60 -2.58
C ILE A 23 -1.01 -14.87 -3.73
N ASP A 24 0.29 -14.60 -3.65
CA ASP A 24 1.05 -13.99 -4.75
C ASP A 24 0.99 -14.91 -5.99
N GLN A 25 1.09 -16.23 -5.80
CA GLN A 25 0.91 -17.19 -6.89
C GLN A 25 -0.50 -17.15 -7.48
N GLN A 26 -1.54 -17.04 -6.65
CA GLN A 26 -2.91 -16.89 -7.15
C GLN A 26 -3.11 -15.59 -7.93
N ILE A 27 -2.50 -14.47 -7.48
CA ILE A 27 -2.51 -13.21 -8.22
C ILE A 27 -1.81 -13.40 -9.58
N ASN A 28 -0.66 -14.09 -9.62
CA ASN A 28 0.06 -14.35 -10.86
C ASN A 28 -0.78 -15.19 -11.84
N VAL A 29 -1.41 -16.26 -11.36
CA VAL A 29 -2.34 -17.07 -12.16
C VAL A 29 -3.48 -16.21 -12.69
N TRP A 30 -4.11 -15.39 -11.84
CA TRP A 30 -5.16 -14.49 -12.29
C TRP A 30 -4.67 -13.52 -13.37
N CYS A 31 -3.49 -12.91 -13.21
CA CYS A 31 -2.89 -12.02 -14.21
C CYS A 31 -2.68 -12.70 -15.57
N LEU A 32 -2.27 -13.97 -15.59
CA LEU A 32 -2.06 -14.73 -16.83
C LEU A 32 -3.36 -15.01 -17.59
N HIS A 33 -4.50 -15.06 -16.90
CA HIS A 33 -5.81 -15.32 -17.50
C HIS A 33 -6.54 -14.04 -17.93
N ILE A 34 -5.89 -12.87 -17.84
CA ILE A 34 -6.49 -11.62 -18.27
C ILE A 34 -6.57 -11.59 -19.80
N PRO A 35 -7.78 -11.37 -20.37
CA PRO A 35 -7.95 -11.29 -21.81
C PRO A 35 -7.04 -10.23 -22.44
N SER A 36 -6.49 -10.52 -23.62
CA SER A 36 -5.52 -9.64 -24.30
C SER A 36 -6.08 -8.23 -24.54
N GLN A 37 -7.40 -8.08 -24.67
CA GLN A 37 -8.08 -6.80 -24.85
C GLN A 37 -7.94 -5.88 -23.64
N ILE A 38 -7.74 -6.41 -22.43
CA ILE A 38 -7.65 -5.65 -21.17
C ILE A 38 -6.36 -5.93 -20.40
N ASN A 39 -5.40 -6.63 -21.02
CA ASN A 39 -4.11 -6.92 -20.43
C ASN A 39 -3.18 -5.70 -20.53
N TRP A 40 -2.78 -5.15 -19.37
CA TRP A 40 -1.89 -3.99 -19.28
C TRP A 40 -0.46 -4.26 -19.75
N GLN A 41 -0.03 -5.52 -19.83
CA GLN A 41 1.31 -5.89 -20.30
C GLN A 41 1.42 -5.79 -21.82
N ASN A 42 0.30 -5.89 -22.54
CA ASN A 42 0.26 -5.94 -24.01
C ASN A 42 -0.10 -4.61 -24.66
N ARG A 43 -0.44 -3.59 -23.87
CA ARG A 43 -0.85 -2.28 -24.37
C ARG A 43 0.17 -1.25 -23.94
N GLU A 44 0.60 -0.39 -24.87
CA GLU A 44 1.09 0.94 -24.48
C GLU A 44 0.05 1.55 -23.54
N ARG A 45 0.48 2.30 -22.51
CA ARG A 45 -0.37 2.89 -21.44
C ARG A 45 -1.53 3.68 -22.05
N SER A 46 -2.55 2.97 -22.50
CA SER A 46 -3.67 3.52 -23.23
C SER A 46 -4.59 4.14 -22.21
N GLY A 47 -5.26 5.24 -22.54
CA GLY A 47 -6.27 5.88 -21.69
C GLY A 47 -7.52 5.03 -21.41
N ASN A 48 -7.40 3.70 -21.52
CA ASN A 48 -8.42 2.74 -21.16
C ASN A 48 -8.44 2.59 -19.63
N GLU A 49 -9.43 3.22 -19.01
CA GLU A 49 -9.64 3.17 -17.56
C GLU A 49 -9.77 1.74 -17.02
N LEU A 50 -10.40 0.83 -17.77
CA LEU A 50 -10.55 -0.56 -17.34
C LEU A 50 -9.19 -1.26 -17.20
N VAL A 51 -8.27 -1.06 -18.15
CA VAL A 51 -6.91 -1.61 -18.07
C VAL A 51 -6.20 -1.09 -16.81
N HIS A 52 -6.33 0.22 -16.54
CA HIS A 52 -5.77 0.83 -15.34
C HIS A 52 -6.37 0.25 -14.05
N TYR A 53 -7.68 0.08 -13.98
CA TYR A 53 -8.33 -0.51 -12.80
C TYR A 53 -7.89 -1.96 -12.53
N ILE A 54 -7.71 -2.77 -13.58
CA ILE A 54 -7.29 -4.16 -13.42
C ILE A 54 -5.82 -4.24 -12.99
N GLN A 55 -4.95 -3.39 -13.57
CA GLN A 55 -3.56 -3.27 -13.10
C GLN A 55 -3.51 -2.83 -11.63
N ASN A 56 -4.19 -1.73 -11.29
CA ASN A 56 -4.24 -1.19 -9.94
C ASN A 56 -4.78 -2.22 -8.94
N ARG A 57 -5.72 -3.07 -9.36
CA ARG A 57 -6.24 -4.16 -8.55
C ARG A 57 -5.17 -5.22 -8.27
N ALA A 58 -4.40 -5.61 -9.28
CA ALA A 58 -3.30 -6.56 -9.14
C ALA A 58 -2.26 -6.04 -8.13
N GLU A 59 -1.83 -4.80 -8.32
CA GLU A 59 -0.82 -4.14 -7.49
C GLU A 59 -1.33 -3.88 -6.08
N SER A 60 -2.57 -3.45 -5.92
CA SER A 60 -3.19 -3.28 -4.60
C SER A 60 -3.28 -4.60 -3.83
N CYS A 61 -3.67 -5.70 -4.49
CA CYS A 61 -3.69 -7.01 -3.85
C CYS A 61 -2.28 -7.44 -3.41
N ARG A 62 -1.26 -7.21 -4.25
CA ARG A 62 0.14 -7.46 -3.88
C ARG A 62 0.55 -6.58 -2.70
N GLU A 63 0.25 -5.29 -2.72
CA GLU A 63 0.55 -4.39 -1.61
C GLU A 63 -0.08 -4.89 -0.31
N TRP A 64 -1.35 -5.33 -0.32
CA TRP A 64 -2.06 -5.82 0.87
C TRP A 64 -1.46 -7.06 1.50
N ILE A 65 -1.06 -8.06 0.71
CA ILE A 65 -0.45 -9.28 1.26
C ILE A 65 0.93 -9.02 1.87
N HIS A 66 1.59 -7.92 1.49
CA HIS A 66 2.90 -7.55 2.02
C HIS A 66 2.84 -6.60 3.24
N ARG A 67 1.70 -5.95 3.53
CA ARG A 67 1.54 -5.04 4.69
C ARG A 67 1.97 -5.63 6.04
N PRO A 68 1.64 -6.90 6.38
CA PRO A 68 2.06 -7.46 7.66
C PRO A 68 3.57 -7.44 7.88
N PHE A 69 4.36 -7.47 6.81
CA PHE A 69 5.82 -7.49 6.89
C PHE A 69 6.40 -6.11 7.20
N VAL A 70 5.75 -5.02 6.76
CA VAL A 70 6.11 -3.66 7.20
C VAL A 70 5.93 -3.55 8.71
N TYR A 71 4.79 -4.03 9.21
CA TYR A 71 4.53 -4.06 10.65
C TYR A 71 5.56 -4.93 11.39
N TYR A 72 5.84 -6.15 10.91
CA TYR A 72 6.82 -7.05 11.52
C TYR A 72 8.21 -6.41 11.63
N VAL A 73 8.75 -5.88 10.52
CA VAL A 73 10.10 -5.29 10.49
C VAL A 73 10.21 -4.02 11.33
N ALA A 74 9.13 -3.24 11.43
CA ALA A 74 9.10 -2.04 12.26
C ALA A 74 9.10 -2.33 13.77
N HIS A 75 8.62 -3.51 14.20
CA HIS A 75 8.40 -3.81 15.62
C HIS A 75 9.30 -4.93 16.18
N GLN A 76 9.90 -5.77 15.34
CA GLN A 76 10.81 -6.82 15.80
C GLN A 76 12.25 -6.31 15.98
N PRO A 77 13.03 -6.94 16.89
CA PRO A 77 14.45 -6.67 17.04
C PRO A 77 15.22 -6.79 15.71
N PRO A 78 16.25 -5.96 15.46
CA PRO A 78 17.03 -6.05 14.23
C PRO A 78 17.73 -7.39 13.97
N ASP A 79 18.00 -8.15 15.03
CA ASP A 79 18.63 -9.46 15.06
C ASP A 79 17.63 -10.63 15.02
N ASP A 80 16.32 -10.33 14.90
CA ASP A 80 15.30 -11.36 14.73
C ASP A 80 15.60 -12.24 13.49
N PRO A 81 15.55 -13.58 13.62
CA PRO A 81 16.01 -14.50 12.58
C PRO A 81 15.18 -14.46 11.30
N TRP A 82 13.97 -13.90 11.33
CA TRP A 82 13.11 -13.77 10.15
C TRP A 82 13.36 -12.48 9.37
N ILE A 83 14.04 -11.49 9.96
CA ILE A 83 14.31 -10.19 9.31
C ILE A 83 14.93 -10.35 7.91
N PRO A 84 15.95 -11.21 7.69
CA PRO A 84 16.53 -11.38 6.34
C PRO A 84 15.51 -11.83 5.29
N ARG A 85 14.53 -12.67 5.67
CA ARG A 85 13.49 -13.18 4.77
C ARG A 85 12.33 -12.20 4.60
N VAL A 86 11.95 -11.49 5.67
CA VAL A 86 10.76 -10.64 5.72
C VAL A 86 11.04 -9.24 5.19
N LYS A 87 12.25 -8.71 5.39
CA LYS A 87 12.60 -7.34 4.98
C LYS A 87 12.43 -7.08 3.48
N PRO A 88 12.80 -7.98 2.56
CA PRO A 88 12.53 -7.78 1.13
C PRO A 88 11.03 -7.70 0.80
N LEU A 89 10.21 -8.50 1.48
CA LEU A 89 8.75 -8.49 1.29
C LEU A 89 8.15 -7.17 1.79
N ALA A 90 8.64 -6.69 2.94
CA ALA A 90 8.25 -5.39 3.48
C ALA A 90 8.69 -4.24 2.56
N GLN A 91 9.88 -4.32 1.95
CA GLN A 91 10.36 -3.33 0.98
C GLN A 91 9.45 -3.27 -0.24
N LYS A 92 9.07 -4.43 -0.81
CA LYS A 92 8.11 -4.52 -1.91
C LYS A 92 6.76 -3.86 -1.58
N CYS A 93 6.30 -3.96 -0.33
CA CYS A 93 5.09 -3.25 0.13
C CYS A 93 5.25 -1.72 0.02
N LEU A 94 6.39 -1.19 0.43
CA LEU A 94 6.66 0.25 0.43
C LEU A 94 6.81 0.78 -1.00
N ASP A 95 7.51 0.04 -1.86
CA ASP A 95 7.68 0.39 -3.26
C ASP A 95 6.30 0.49 -3.96
N LEU A 96 5.46 -0.56 -3.83
CA LEU A 96 4.09 -0.55 -4.34
C LEU A 96 3.23 0.56 -3.72
N SER A 97 3.40 0.84 -2.43
CA SER A 97 2.64 1.90 -1.75
C SER A 97 2.94 3.27 -2.33
N VAL A 98 4.22 3.56 -2.61
CA VAL A 98 4.66 4.82 -3.21
C VAL A 98 4.19 4.93 -4.65
N GLU A 99 4.34 3.87 -5.45
CA GLU A 99 3.85 3.85 -6.84
C GLU A 99 2.34 4.12 -6.92
N LEU A 100 1.54 3.36 -6.16
CA LEU A 100 0.08 3.49 -6.14
C LEU A 100 -0.41 4.85 -5.60
N LEU A 101 0.38 5.54 -4.78
CA LEU A 101 0.10 6.90 -4.32
C LEU A 101 0.37 7.94 -5.40
N LEU A 102 1.46 7.78 -6.16
CA LEU A 102 1.84 8.69 -7.23
C LEU A 102 0.94 8.54 -8.47
N GLU A 103 0.38 7.36 -8.69
CA GLU A 103 -0.58 7.10 -9.76
C GLU A 103 -2.01 7.52 -9.42
N ALA A 104 -2.33 7.79 -8.15
CA ALA A 104 -3.68 8.14 -7.74
C ALA A 104 -4.12 9.47 -8.37
N ASN A 105 -5.25 9.45 -9.09
CA ASN A 105 -5.90 10.64 -9.62
C ASN A 105 -7.14 10.99 -8.77
N PRO A 106 -7.05 11.92 -7.82
CA PRO A 106 -8.18 12.27 -6.95
C PRO A 106 -9.09 13.36 -7.56
N HIS A 107 -8.92 13.72 -8.84
CA HIS A 107 -9.63 14.86 -9.44
C HIS A 107 -11.12 14.59 -9.70
N HIS A 108 -11.52 13.33 -9.90
CA HIS A 108 -12.90 12.99 -10.27
C HIS A 108 -13.67 12.33 -9.12
N ARG A 109 -14.91 12.76 -8.94
CA ARG A 109 -15.86 12.09 -8.04
C ARG A 109 -16.41 10.85 -8.73
N HIS A 110 -16.23 9.69 -8.12
CA HIS A 110 -16.84 8.44 -8.57
C HIS A 110 -17.14 7.54 -7.38
N HIS A 111 -17.85 6.44 -7.61
CA HIS A 111 -18.24 5.48 -6.57
C HIS A 111 -17.04 4.86 -5.82
N GLY A 112 -15.83 4.96 -6.37
CA GLY A 112 -14.58 4.48 -5.77
C GLY A 112 -13.80 5.53 -4.98
N THR A 113 -14.22 6.81 -4.98
CA THR A 113 -13.48 7.91 -4.33
C THR A 113 -13.19 7.63 -2.86
N TRP A 114 -14.18 7.13 -2.12
CA TRP A 114 -14.02 6.79 -0.70
C TRP A 114 -12.98 5.68 -0.48
N PHE A 115 -13.01 4.64 -1.32
CA PHE A 115 -12.05 3.55 -1.27
C PHE A 115 -10.63 4.05 -1.56
N MET A 116 -10.47 4.92 -2.57
CA MET A 116 -9.18 5.52 -2.91
C MET A 116 -8.63 6.39 -1.79
N ALA A 117 -9.46 7.23 -1.16
CA ALA A 117 -9.04 8.07 -0.04
C ALA A 117 -8.51 7.23 1.14
N ARG A 118 -9.24 6.15 1.50
CA ARG A 118 -8.80 5.21 2.53
C ARG A 118 -7.52 4.47 2.15
N ALA A 119 -7.37 4.09 0.89
CA ALA A 119 -6.16 3.44 0.38
C ALA A 119 -4.96 4.40 0.44
N ALA A 120 -5.16 5.67 0.07
CA ALA A 120 -4.12 6.70 0.13
C ALA A 120 -3.65 6.93 1.57
N MET A 121 -4.59 7.08 2.51
CA MET A 121 -4.27 7.20 3.93
C MET A 121 -3.47 6.00 4.43
N ALA A 122 -3.95 4.78 4.17
CA ALA A 122 -3.26 3.57 4.62
C ALA A 122 -1.83 3.46 4.08
N ARG A 123 -1.62 3.76 2.80
CA ARG A 123 -0.30 3.74 2.16
C ARG A 123 0.63 4.81 2.72
N ALA A 124 0.13 6.03 2.93
CA ALA A 124 0.91 7.09 3.54
C ALA A 124 1.35 6.72 4.96
N LEU A 125 0.46 6.11 5.76
CA LEU A 125 0.80 5.62 7.09
C LEU A 125 1.85 4.50 7.07
N LEU A 126 1.83 3.60 6.08
CA LEU A 126 2.87 2.57 5.92
C LEU A 126 4.24 3.21 5.64
N VAL A 127 4.28 4.21 4.76
CA VAL A 127 5.49 4.96 4.45
C VAL A 127 6.00 5.71 5.69
N LEU A 128 5.13 6.43 6.40
CA LEU A 128 5.51 7.14 7.62
C LEU A 128 5.96 6.21 8.74
N ALA A 129 5.35 5.03 8.88
CA ALA A 129 5.82 4.00 9.81
C ALA A 129 7.23 3.52 9.45
N ALA A 130 7.52 3.33 8.15
CA ALA A 130 8.85 2.98 7.70
C ALA A 130 9.88 4.07 8.01
N VAL A 131 9.54 5.35 7.75
CA VAL A 131 10.38 6.51 8.11
C VAL A 131 10.66 6.52 9.61
N LYS A 132 9.60 6.49 10.43
CA LYS A 132 9.69 6.56 11.88
C LYS A 132 10.52 5.42 12.48
N SER A 133 10.42 4.22 11.91
CA SER A 133 11.17 3.06 12.40
C SER A 133 12.67 3.15 12.13
N GLY A 134 13.11 3.88 11.09
CA GLY A 134 14.50 3.87 10.62
C GLY A 134 15.00 2.50 10.13
N ARG A 135 14.11 1.52 9.91
CA ARG A 135 14.47 0.13 9.58
C ARG A 135 14.58 -0.14 8.08
N PHE A 136 14.12 0.77 7.24
CA PHE A 136 13.90 0.57 5.81
C PHE A 136 14.76 1.48 4.94
N ARG A 137 15.00 1.03 3.70
CA ARG A 137 15.38 1.94 2.63
C ARG A 137 14.09 2.57 2.11
N LEU A 138 14.00 3.89 2.15
CA LEU A 138 12.81 4.57 1.65
C LEU A 138 12.80 4.55 0.11
N PRO A 139 11.65 4.23 -0.53
CA PRO A 139 11.54 4.30 -1.99
C PRO A 139 11.76 5.73 -2.48
N ASP A 140 12.20 5.88 -3.73
CA ASP A 140 12.36 7.22 -4.31
C ASP A 140 11.01 7.96 -4.33
N ARG A 141 11.06 9.28 -4.17
CA ARG A 141 9.86 10.15 -4.19
C ARG A 141 8.81 9.82 -3.12
N TRP A 142 9.14 9.05 -2.08
CA TRP A 142 8.20 8.72 -0.99
C TRP A 142 7.56 9.96 -0.35
N ARG A 143 8.29 11.07 -0.20
CA ARG A 143 7.76 12.31 0.38
C ARG A 143 6.68 12.91 -0.53
N GLN A 144 6.95 12.98 -1.84
CA GLN A 144 5.96 13.39 -2.83
C GLN A 144 4.72 12.50 -2.80
N ALA A 145 4.89 11.18 -2.61
CA ALA A 145 3.76 10.26 -2.51
C ALA A 145 2.89 10.53 -1.27
N VAL A 146 3.50 10.86 -0.12
CA VAL A 146 2.77 11.28 1.09
C VAL A 146 2.07 12.62 0.89
N ASP A 147 2.70 13.56 0.19
CA ASP A 147 2.07 14.84 -0.17
C ASP A 147 0.87 14.62 -1.10
N SER A 148 0.99 13.74 -2.09
CA SER A 148 -0.12 13.32 -2.96
C SER A 148 -1.28 12.70 -2.18
N ALA A 149 -1.00 11.89 -1.15
CA ALA A 149 -2.02 11.33 -0.27
C ALA A 149 -2.75 12.43 0.53
N THR A 150 -1.99 13.36 1.10
CA THR A 150 -2.52 14.50 1.85
C THR A 150 -3.45 15.34 0.98
N TRP A 151 -2.98 15.68 -0.23
CA TRP A 151 -3.75 16.44 -1.20
C TRP A 151 -5.02 15.69 -1.65
N ALA A 152 -4.93 14.37 -1.86
CA ALA A 152 -6.09 13.53 -2.20
C ALA A 152 -7.18 13.53 -1.10
N LEU A 153 -6.80 13.60 0.18
CA LEU A 153 -7.75 13.72 1.29
C LEU A 153 -8.31 15.15 1.41
N GLN A 154 -7.45 16.16 1.26
CA GLN A 154 -7.80 17.59 1.28
C GLN A 154 -8.87 17.95 0.26
N ARG A 155 -8.81 17.33 -0.91
CA ARG A 155 -9.77 17.55 -1.99
C ARG A 155 -11.23 17.42 -1.56
N TRP A 156 -11.51 16.58 -0.57
CA TRP A 156 -12.87 16.24 -0.13
C TRP A 156 -13.29 16.87 1.20
N TYR A 157 -12.51 17.82 1.73
CA TYR A 157 -12.78 18.48 3.02
C TYR A 157 -14.17 19.08 3.18
N GLY A 158 -14.70 19.68 2.11
CA GLY A 158 -16.01 20.33 2.11
C GLY A 158 -17.18 19.34 2.13
N GLU A 159 -16.93 18.10 1.77
CA GLU A 159 -17.96 17.10 1.51
C GLU A 159 -17.93 15.93 2.50
N ALA A 160 -16.77 15.66 3.10
CA ALA A 160 -16.53 14.50 3.96
C ALA A 160 -15.74 14.92 5.23
N PRO A 161 -16.44 15.20 6.35
CA PRO A 161 -15.80 15.61 7.61
C PRO A 161 -14.79 14.60 8.18
N ASP A 162 -15.00 13.32 7.90
CA ASP A 162 -14.10 12.22 8.25
C ASP A 162 -12.82 12.21 7.42
N LEU A 163 -12.87 12.53 6.12
CA LEU A 163 -11.65 12.74 5.32
C LEU A 163 -10.88 13.99 5.76
N ARG A 164 -11.59 15.04 6.20
CA ARG A 164 -10.95 16.19 6.85
C ARG A 164 -10.15 15.77 8.07
N ARG A 165 -10.79 15.01 8.97
CA ARG A 165 -10.11 14.47 10.15
C ARG A 165 -8.93 13.57 9.79
N ALA A 166 -9.08 12.71 8.78
CA ALA A 166 -7.99 11.82 8.33
C ALA A 166 -6.79 12.62 7.82
N ALA A 167 -7.01 13.68 7.06
CA ALA A 167 -5.91 14.54 6.59
C ALA A 167 -5.23 15.30 7.73
N SER A 168 -5.98 15.86 8.68
CA SER A 168 -5.36 16.53 9.84
C SER A 168 -4.46 15.57 10.63
N VAL A 169 -4.91 14.32 10.83
CA VAL A 169 -4.06 13.28 11.46
C VAL A 169 -2.80 13.02 10.62
N LEU A 170 -2.93 12.95 9.30
CA LEU A 170 -1.78 12.73 8.43
C LEU A 170 -0.79 13.90 8.47
N GLU A 171 -1.29 15.14 8.44
CA GLU A 171 -0.50 16.37 8.54
C GLU A 171 0.24 16.47 9.88
N ASP A 172 -0.44 16.16 10.98
CA ASP A 172 0.16 16.14 12.32
C ASP A 172 1.29 15.10 12.40
N LEU A 173 1.08 13.90 11.84
CA LEU A 173 2.10 12.85 11.80
C LEU A 173 3.28 13.23 10.91
N VAL A 174 3.01 13.87 9.76
CA VAL A 174 4.06 14.41 8.89
C VAL A 174 4.90 15.42 9.65
N GLY A 175 4.30 16.39 10.33
CA GLY A 175 5.03 17.41 11.10
C GLY A 175 5.82 16.86 12.30
N GLN A 176 5.49 15.67 12.80
CA GLN A 176 6.22 15.00 13.88
C GLN A 176 7.40 14.15 13.40
N ILE A 177 7.29 13.60 12.19
CA ILE A 177 8.26 12.63 11.65
C ILE A 177 9.27 13.30 10.72
N LEU A 178 8.85 14.36 10.01
CA LEU A 178 9.58 14.99 8.90
C LEU A 178 10.15 16.36 9.25
#